data_AF-A0A7C6EGD6-F1
#
_entry.id   AF-A0A7C6EGD6-F1
#
_cell.length_a   1.000
_cell.length_b   1.000
_cell.length_c   1.000
_cell.angle_alpha   90.00
_cell.angle_beta   90.00
_cell.angle_gamma   90.00
#
_symmetry.space_group_name_H-M   'P 1'
#
loop_
_entity.id
_entity.type
_entity.pdbx_description
1 polymer ?
#
loop_
_entity_poly.entity_id
_entity_poly.type
_entity_poly.pdbx_seq_one_letter_code
_entity_poly.pdbx_strand_id
1 'polypeptide(L)'
;MGSGGGAGRLGSVDGFGGKGGALVYLKGQKIIIDTSHILSIGMRGNDGSYEAGGGGSGGGIKIFGDTLMLRYSSVLAGGGAGGDAEGGGGGGGGGGRIKIFYAILDTNHLSLSVGAGAGGYGGYGNGENGGTGTIYFGPLVVVEENITENFLKTKIRPLITNGRLMLFLKEDPDRLFIYDKIGRMAKIINKGNEIDVSDLNSGVYFFKISDEERAIKFILIK
;
A
#
# COMPACT_ATOMS: atom_id res chain seq x y z
N MET A 1 6.26 -10.52 0.77
CA MET A 1 6.96 -11.46 1.68
C MET A 1 8.12 -12.04 0.91
N GLY A 2 9.34 -11.98 1.46
CA GLY A 2 10.52 -12.53 0.78
C GLY A 2 10.69 -14.02 1.03
N SER A 3 11.49 -14.65 0.20
CA SER A 3 12.12 -15.95 0.46
C SER A 3 13.64 -15.74 0.51
N GLY A 4 14.33 -16.55 1.32
CA GLY A 4 15.78 -16.62 1.28
C GLY A 4 16.27 -17.50 0.13
N GLY A 5 17.51 -17.31 -0.30
CA GLY A 5 18.22 -18.30 -1.12
C GLY A 5 18.55 -19.56 -0.31
N GLY A 6 18.96 -20.63 -0.98
CA GLY A 6 19.42 -21.85 -0.31
C GLY A 6 20.67 -21.64 0.53
N ALA A 7 20.90 -22.50 1.52
CA ALA A 7 22.15 -22.52 2.30
C ALA A 7 23.06 -23.65 1.77
N GLY A 8 24.05 -23.29 0.96
CA GLY A 8 25.07 -24.21 0.45
C GLY A 8 26.19 -24.46 1.46
N ARG A 9 26.73 -25.68 1.47
CA ARG A 9 27.83 -26.15 2.32
C ARG A 9 29.21 -25.70 1.81
N LEU A 10 29.34 -25.40 0.52
CA LEU A 10 30.63 -25.06 -0.12
C LEU A 10 30.81 -23.56 -0.43
N GLY A 11 29.96 -22.69 0.10
CA GLY A 11 29.99 -21.25 -0.22
C GLY A 11 29.44 -20.91 -1.60
N SER A 12 28.96 -21.92 -2.35
CA SER A 12 28.19 -21.79 -3.59
C SER A 12 26.71 -22.03 -3.32
N VAL A 13 25.86 -21.12 -3.79
CA VAL A 13 24.40 -21.22 -3.71
C VAL A 13 23.86 -21.07 -5.12
N ASP A 14 23.20 -22.13 -5.61
CA ASP A 14 22.73 -22.17 -7.00
C ASP A 14 21.21 -21.89 -7.07
N GLY A 15 20.47 -22.24 -6.02
CA GLY A 15 19.03 -22.06 -5.90
C GLY A 15 18.68 -20.67 -5.37
N PHE A 16 17.95 -19.92 -6.20
CA PHE A 16 17.38 -18.63 -5.82
C PHE A 16 16.04 -18.82 -5.10
N GLY A 17 15.83 -18.05 -4.05
CA GLY A 17 14.54 -17.98 -3.38
C GLY A 17 13.42 -17.65 -4.37
N GLY A 18 12.26 -18.27 -4.16
CA GLY A 18 11.06 -18.03 -4.95
C GLY A 18 10.69 -16.56 -4.89
N LYS A 19 10.36 -15.97 -6.06
CA LYS A 19 9.96 -14.56 -6.14
C LYS A 19 8.84 -14.29 -5.13
N GLY A 20 9.03 -13.28 -4.28
CA GLY A 20 8.18 -13.01 -3.13
C GLY A 20 6.69 -13.07 -3.46
N GLY A 21 5.97 -13.96 -2.79
CA GLY A 21 4.62 -14.39 -3.13
C GLY A 21 3.57 -13.30 -3.09
N ALA A 22 2.59 -13.47 -3.98
CA ALA A 22 1.45 -12.60 -4.27
C ALA A 22 0.95 -11.81 -3.05
N LEU A 23 0.75 -10.51 -3.23
CA LEU A 23 0.15 -9.65 -2.21
C LEU A 23 -1.17 -9.12 -2.75
N VAL A 24 -2.28 -9.55 -2.16
CA VAL A 24 -3.55 -8.83 -2.29
C VAL A 24 -3.58 -7.78 -1.19
N TYR A 25 -3.63 -6.50 -1.59
CA TYR A 25 -3.74 -5.39 -0.65
C TYR A 25 -4.95 -4.53 -0.98
N LEU A 26 -5.93 -4.53 -0.07
CA LEU A 26 -7.13 -3.70 -0.16
C LEU A 26 -7.10 -2.67 0.96
N LYS A 27 -7.16 -1.39 0.60
CA LYS A 27 -7.28 -0.26 1.53
C LYS A 27 -8.44 0.64 1.11
N GLY A 28 -9.32 0.96 2.05
CA GLY A 28 -10.39 1.92 1.83
C GLY A 28 -11.22 2.13 3.09
N GLN A 29 -11.90 3.27 3.20
CA GLN A 29 -12.79 3.55 4.33
C GLN A 29 -13.93 2.53 4.43
N LYS A 30 -14.48 2.12 3.29
CA LYS A 30 -15.49 1.06 3.22
C LYS A 30 -15.10 0.05 2.17
N ILE A 31 -15.02 -1.23 2.57
CA ILE A 31 -14.76 -2.35 1.67
C ILE A 31 -15.89 -3.35 1.83
N ILE A 32 -16.58 -3.63 0.72
CA ILE A 32 -17.60 -4.68 0.64
C ILE A 32 -17.07 -5.75 -0.31
N ILE A 33 -16.96 -6.97 0.19
CA ILE A 33 -16.63 -8.17 -0.55
C ILE A 33 -17.75 -9.16 -0.26
N ASP A 34 -18.53 -9.46 -1.29
CA ASP A 34 -19.68 -10.35 -1.21
C ASP A 34 -19.50 -11.45 -2.26
N THR A 35 -19.77 -12.71 -1.89
CA THR A 35 -19.71 -13.86 -2.83
C THR A 35 -18.41 -13.91 -3.65
N SER A 36 -17.25 -13.86 -2.99
CA SER A 36 -15.94 -13.79 -3.66
C SER A 36 -14.94 -14.84 -3.20
N HIS A 37 -14.00 -15.19 -4.09
CA HIS A 37 -12.85 -16.04 -3.80
C HIS A 37 -11.56 -15.22 -3.96
N ILE A 38 -10.87 -14.95 -2.86
CA ILE A 38 -9.59 -14.22 -2.85
C ILE A 38 -8.47 -15.22 -2.60
N LEU A 39 -7.59 -15.37 -3.59
CA LEU A 39 -6.51 -16.35 -3.55
C LEU A 39 -5.16 -15.64 -3.64
N SER A 40 -4.25 -16.01 -2.75
CA SER A 40 -2.86 -15.55 -2.76
C SER A 40 -1.92 -16.69 -2.39
N ILE A 41 -1.20 -17.24 -3.38
CA ILE A 41 -0.30 -18.37 -3.19
C ILE A 41 1.15 -17.92 -3.37
N GLY A 42 2.00 -18.34 -2.44
CA GLY A 42 3.44 -18.16 -2.53
C GLY A 42 4.04 -18.94 -3.69
N MET A 43 5.08 -18.39 -4.32
CA MET A 43 5.82 -19.07 -5.38
C MET A 43 6.82 -20.07 -4.80
N ARG A 44 7.01 -21.17 -5.54
CA ARG A 44 8.06 -22.14 -5.26
C ARG A 44 9.45 -21.50 -5.40
N GLY A 45 10.41 -21.95 -4.59
CA GLY A 45 11.83 -21.68 -4.81
C GLY A 45 12.37 -22.33 -6.08
N ASN A 46 13.47 -21.81 -6.61
CA ASN A 46 14.13 -22.43 -7.75
C ASN A 46 14.97 -23.62 -7.29
N ASP A 47 14.99 -24.67 -8.10
CA ASP A 47 15.85 -25.83 -7.84
C ASP A 47 17.32 -25.41 -7.98
N GLY A 48 18.18 -25.96 -7.12
CA GLY A 48 19.62 -25.79 -7.19
C GLY A 48 20.22 -26.82 -8.14
N SER A 49 21.18 -26.41 -8.97
CA SER A 49 21.85 -27.32 -9.91
C SER A 49 22.66 -28.42 -9.22
N TYR A 50 23.27 -28.13 -8.08
CA TYR A 50 24.03 -29.12 -7.31
C TYR A 50 23.88 -28.92 -5.80
N GLU A 51 24.12 -27.71 -5.29
CA GLU A 51 24.22 -27.48 -3.84
C GLU A 51 22.87 -27.29 -3.15
N ALA A 52 22.24 -26.12 -3.29
CA ALA A 52 21.10 -25.77 -2.45
C ALA A 52 19.91 -25.25 -3.25
N GLY A 53 18.73 -25.80 -2.99
CA GLY A 53 17.46 -25.32 -3.52
C GLY A 53 17.04 -24.00 -2.85
N GLY A 54 16.36 -23.14 -3.60
CA GLY A 54 15.87 -21.86 -3.09
C GLY A 54 14.65 -22.02 -2.18
N GLY A 55 14.47 -21.08 -1.24
CA GLY A 55 13.30 -21.10 -0.35
C GLY A 55 12.00 -20.75 -1.07
N GLY A 56 10.89 -21.36 -0.68
CA GLY A 56 9.55 -20.97 -1.08
C GLY A 56 9.12 -19.65 -0.45
N SER A 57 8.30 -18.87 -1.16
CA SER A 57 7.76 -17.61 -0.64
C SER A 57 6.37 -17.79 -0.02
N GLY A 58 5.90 -16.84 0.79
CA GLY A 58 4.54 -16.86 1.36
C GLY A 58 3.55 -16.01 0.54
N GLY A 59 2.32 -16.50 0.36
CA GLY A 59 1.21 -15.72 -0.16
C GLY A 59 0.60 -14.81 0.90
N GLY A 60 0.32 -13.56 0.55
CA GLY A 60 -0.12 -12.51 1.46
C GLY A 60 -1.44 -11.86 1.08
N ILE A 61 -2.31 -11.68 2.07
CA ILE A 61 -3.54 -10.91 1.93
C ILE A 61 -3.62 -9.92 3.08
N LYS A 62 -3.77 -8.63 2.75
CA LYS A 62 -3.99 -7.57 3.72
C LYS A 62 -5.24 -6.77 3.33
N ILE A 63 -6.23 -6.76 4.21
CA ILE A 63 -7.46 -5.97 4.07
C ILE A 63 -7.48 -4.94 5.20
N PHE A 64 -7.69 -3.68 4.86
CA PHE A 64 -7.61 -2.57 5.79
C PHE A 64 -8.72 -1.55 5.49
N GLY A 65 -9.58 -1.28 6.46
CA GLY A 65 -10.62 -0.27 6.29
C GLY A 65 -11.49 -0.04 7.51
N ASP A 66 -12.16 1.11 7.58
CA ASP A 66 -13.01 1.47 8.72
C ASP A 66 -14.19 0.51 8.82
N THR A 67 -14.93 0.34 7.71
CA THR A 67 -16.06 -0.58 7.60
C THR A 67 -15.75 -1.70 6.62
N LEU A 68 -15.66 -2.93 7.10
CA LEU A 68 -15.46 -4.12 6.31
C LEU A 68 -16.71 -5.00 6.34
N MET A 69 -17.20 -5.36 5.16
CA MET A 69 -18.25 -6.38 5.00
C MET A 69 -17.68 -7.48 4.11
N LEU A 70 -17.27 -8.58 4.72
CA LEU A 70 -16.66 -9.74 4.08
C LEU A 70 -17.63 -10.91 4.19
N ARG A 71 -18.59 -10.99 3.27
CA ARG A 71 -19.69 -11.96 3.36
C ARG A 71 -19.64 -13.00 2.28
N TYR A 72 -20.10 -14.21 2.61
CA TYR A 72 -20.22 -15.34 1.67
C TYR A 72 -18.94 -15.55 0.84
N SER A 73 -17.78 -15.29 1.43
CA SER A 73 -16.51 -15.20 0.71
C SER A 73 -15.50 -16.18 1.28
N SER A 74 -14.57 -16.62 0.45
CA SER A 74 -13.41 -17.40 0.88
C SER A 74 -12.12 -16.65 0.60
N VAL A 75 -11.23 -16.61 1.58
CA VAL A 75 -9.94 -15.93 1.48
C VAL A 75 -8.86 -16.93 1.85
N LEU A 76 -7.97 -17.22 0.90
CA LEU A 76 -6.93 -18.22 1.06
C LEU A 76 -5.56 -17.63 0.79
N ALA A 77 -4.65 -17.78 1.77
CA ALA A 77 -3.25 -17.41 1.61
C ALA A 77 -2.33 -18.62 1.85
N GLY A 78 -1.68 -19.13 0.81
CA GLY A 78 -0.82 -20.32 0.87
C GLY A 78 0.66 -20.01 0.79
N GLY A 79 1.49 -20.82 1.43
CA GLY A 79 2.93 -20.85 1.21
C GLY A 79 3.32 -21.60 -0.07
N GLY A 80 4.38 -21.14 -0.73
CA GLY A 80 5.03 -21.84 -1.83
C GLY A 80 6.06 -22.83 -1.32
N ALA A 81 6.28 -23.91 -2.06
CA ALA A 81 7.24 -24.95 -1.69
C ALA A 81 8.71 -24.50 -1.87
N GLY A 82 9.64 -25.19 -1.20
CA GLY A 82 11.07 -25.07 -1.50
C GLY A 82 11.44 -25.63 -2.88
N GLY A 83 12.58 -25.20 -3.41
CA GLY A 83 13.24 -25.83 -4.53
C GLY A 83 14.05 -27.05 -4.09
N ASP A 84 14.25 -28.00 -4.99
CA ASP A 84 15.03 -29.22 -4.75
C ASP A 84 16.51 -29.01 -5.08
N ALA A 85 17.37 -29.94 -4.65
CA ALA A 85 18.78 -30.00 -5.06
C ALA A 85 19.28 -31.44 -5.15
N GLU A 86 20.19 -31.72 -6.08
CA GLU A 86 20.74 -33.07 -6.29
C GLU A 86 21.80 -33.45 -5.23
N GLY A 87 22.78 -32.57 -5.04
CA GLY A 87 24.01 -32.84 -4.29
C GLY A 87 24.13 -32.09 -2.95
N GLY A 88 23.15 -31.31 -2.53
CA GLY A 88 23.16 -30.67 -1.21
C GLY A 88 21.77 -30.58 -0.59
N GLY A 89 21.41 -29.43 -0.01
CA GLY A 89 20.21 -29.25 0.79
C GLY A 89 19.00 -28.75 -0.01
N GLY A 90 17.82 -29.30 0.28
CA GLY A 90 16.56 -28.75 -0.24
C GLY A 90 16.22 -27.38 0.37
N GLY A 91 15.50 -26.55 -0.38
CA GLY A 91 15.05 -25.24 0.08
C GLY A 91 13.88 -25.33 1.07
N GLY A 92 13.80 -24.41 2.03
CA GLY A 92 12.68 -24.36 2.97
C GLY A 92 11.37 -23.87 2.35
N GLY A 93 10.21 -24.30 2.86
CA GLY A 93 8.89 -23.84 2.40
C GLY A 93 8.49 -22.47 2.98
N GLY A 94 7.61 -21.76 2.27
CA GLY A 94 7.02 -20.50 2.73
C GLY A 94 5.74 -20.70 3.57
N GLY A 95 5.29 -19.67 4.27
CA GLY A 95 4.01 -19.68 5.01
C GLY A 95 3.09 -18.55 4.57
N GLY A 96 1.80 -18.84 4.35
CA GLY A 96 0.80 -17.85 3.97
C GLY A 96 0.35 -16.95 5.13
N ARG A 97 -0.08 -15.72 4.82
CA ARG A 97 -0.50 -14.74 5.84
C ARG A 97 -1.73 -13.95 5.41
N ILE A 98 -2.75 -13.91 6.28
CA ILE A 98 -3.93 -13.05 6.13
C ILE A 98 -3.94 -12.05 7.29
N LYS A 99 -4.06 -10.76 6.99
CA LYS A 99 -4.21 -9.69 7.99
C LYS A 99 -5.42 -8.83 7.67
N ILE A 100 -6.33 -8.67 8.63
CA ILE A 100 -7.55 -7.87 8.49
C ILE A 100 -7.56 -6.81 9.60
N PHE A 101 -7.61 -5.54 9.21
CA PHE A 101 -7.66 -4.40 10.13
C PHE A 101 -8.96 -3.63 9.93
N TYR A 102 -9.73 -3.44 11.00
CA TYR A 102 -11.08 -2.90 10.94
C TYR A 102 -11.50 -2.07 12.15
N ALA A 103 -12.45 -1.16 11.95
CA ALA A 103 -13.20 -0.53 13.04
C ALA A 103 -14.58 -1.20 13.21
N ILE A 104 -15.27 -1.46 12.10
CA ILE A 104 -16.53 -2.18 12.00
C ILE A 104 -16.33 -3.35 11.03
N LEU A 105 -16.72 -4.56 11.44
CA LEU A 105 -16.53 -5.77 10.65
C LEU A 105 -17.78 -6.65 10.67
N ASP A 106 -18.23 -7.04 9.49
CA ASP A 106 -19.21 -8.10 9.25
C ASP A 106 -18.52 -9.23 8.47
N THR A 107 -18.52 -10.44 9.05
CA THR A 107 -17.90 -11.65 8.47
C THR A 107 -18.92 -12.75 8.18
N ASN A 108 -20.18 -12.41 7.92
CA ASN A 108 -21.20 -13.43 7.77
C ASN A 108 -20.86 -14.42 6.63
N HIS A 109 -20.76 -15.72 6.93
CA HIS A 109 -20.30 -16.77 6.00
C HIS A 109 -18.91 -16.54 5.38
N LEU A 110 -17.99 -15.90 6.10
CA LEU A 110 -16.58 -15.80 5.70
C LEU A 110 -15.82 -17.09 6.03
N SER A 111 -15.08 -17.61 5.07
CA SER A 111 -14.09 -18.69 5.26
C SER A 111 -12.68 -18.17 5.05
N LEU A 112 -11.79 -18.43 6.00
CA LEU A 112 -10.39 -18.05 5.94
C LEU A 112 -9.51 -19.29 6.01
N SER A 113 -8.51 -19.38 5.15
CA SER A 113 -7.55 -20.49 5.16
C SER A 113 -6.13 -20.00 4.90
N VAL A 114 -5.19 -20.58 5.64
CA VAL A 114 -3.77 -20.33 5.46
C VAL A 114 -3.01 -21.65 5.36
N GLY A 115 -2.01 -21.69 4.48
CA GLY A 115 -1.25 -22.89 4.19
C GLY A 115 0.25 -22.69 4.36
N ALA A 116 0.92 -23.77 4.76
CA ALA A 116 2.37 -23.91 4.66
C ALA A 116 2.76 -24.50 3.29
N GLY A 117 3.91 -24.10 2.77
CA GLY A 117 4.57 -24.76 1.66
C GLY A 117 5.46 -25.89 2.17
N ALA A 118 5.56 -26.96 1.40
CA ALA A 118 6.49 -28.05 1.70
C ALA A 118 7.95 -27.61 1.53
N GLY A 119 8.86 -28.20 2.29
CA GLY A 119 10.29 -28.12 1.99
C GLY A 119 10.62 -28.89 0.71
N GLY A 120 11.68 -28.47 0.02
CA GLY A 120 12.25 -29.18 -1.11
C GLY A 120 13.12 -30.36 -0.66
N TYR A 121 13.42 -31.26 -1.59
CA TYR A 121 14.25 -32.43 -1.34
C TYR A 121 15.73 -32.13 -1.64
N GLY A 122 16.62 -32.75 -0.87
CA GLY A 122 18.07 -32.64 -1.09
C GLY A 122 18.80 -33.93 -0.74
N GLY A 123 19.84 -34.28 -1.49
CA GLY A 123 20.62 -35.49 -1.28
C GLY A 123 21.30 -35.59 0.10
N TYR A 124 21.62 -34.45 0.72
CA TYR A 124 22.22 -34.38 2.07
C TYR A 124 21.24 -33.94 3.16
N GLY A 125 20.03 -33.51 2.77
CA GLY A 125 19.03 -33.04 3.71
C GLY A 125 17.88 -32.35 3.01
N ASN A 126 16.67 -32.62 3.49
CA ASN A 126 15.47 -31.94 3.00
C ASN A 126 15.35 -30.56 3.64
N GLY A 127 14.75 -29.64 2.90
CA GLY A 127 14.34 -28.35 3.44
C GLY A 127 13.22 -28.52 4.47
N GLU A 128 13.17 -27.60 5.43
CA GLU A 128 12.08 -27.57 6.39
C GLU A 128 10.79 -27.10 5.72
N ASN A 129 9.65 -27.66 6.16
CA ASN A 129 8.35 -27.12 5.78
C ASN A 129 8.20 -25.70 6.31
N GLY A 130 7.49 -24.86 5.55
CA GLY A 130 7.12 -23.55 6.04
C GLY A 130 6.28 -23.65 7.31
N GLY A 131 6.41 -22.65 8.18
CA GLY A 131 5.55 -22.57 9.36
C GLY A 131 4.07 -22.51 8.96
N THR A 132 3.21 -23.07 9.81
CA THR A 132 1.76 -22.95 9.65
C THR A 132 1.41 -21.48 9.49
N GLY A 133 0.78 -21.14 8.36
CA GLY A 133 0.44 -19.76 8.03
C GLY A 133 -0.39 -19.09 9.13
N THR A 134 -0.48 -17.76 9.10
CA THR A 134 -1.11 -16.99 10.19
C THR A 134 -2.27 -16.14 9.71
N ILE A 135 -3.37 -16.18 10.45
CA ILE A 135 -4.51 -15.26 10.29
C ILE A 135 -4.48 -14.28 11.46
N TYR A 136 -4.56 -12.99 11.15
CA TYR A 136 -4.60 -11.93 12.15
C TYR A 136 -5.79 -11.00 11.91
N PHE A 137 -6.54 -10.76 12.98
CA PHE A 137 -7.54 -9.71 13.07
C PHE A 137 -7.06 -8.68 14.09
N GLY A 138 -7.15 -7.40 13.75
CA GLY A 138 -6.79 -6.34 14.68
C GLY A 138 -7.64 -5.09 14.49
N PRO A 139 -7.76 -4.28 15.54
CA PRO A 139 -8.39 -2.98 15.42
C PRO A 139 -7.62 -2.13 14.43
N LEU A 140 -8.36 -1.29 13.72
CA LEU A 140 -7.80 -0.25 12.88
C LEU A 140 -7.17 0.82 13.77
N VAL A 141 -5.88 0.66 14.06
CA VAL A 141 -5.07 1.70 14.72
C VAL A 141 -4.42 2.54 13.63
N VAL A 142 -5.08 3.63 13.25
CA VAL A 142 -4.50 4.63 12.34
C VAL A 142 -4.03 5.80 13.18
N VAL A 143 -2.72 6.01 13.21
CA VAL A 143 -2.16 7.33 13.52
C VAL A 143 -2.10 8.06 12.19
N GLU A 144 -3.26 8.56 11.77
CA GLU A 144 -3.32 9.54 10.68
C GLU A 144 -3.05 10.91 11.30
N GLU A 145 -2.13 11.69 10.72
CA GLU A 145 -2.16 13.14 10.92
C GLU A 145 -3.55 13.59 10.49
N ASN A 146 -4.38 13.88 11.48
CA ASN A 146 -5.77 14.25 11.33
C ASN A 146 -5.81 15.60 10.59
N ILE A 147 -5.83 15.58 9.26
CA ILE A 147 -6.46 16.64 8.48
C ILE A 147 -7.97 16.34 8.51
N THR A 148 -8.54 16.36 9.70
CA THR A 148 -9.98 16.19 9.88
C THR A 148 -10.64 17.47 9.41
N GLU A 149 -11.14 17.48 8.17
CA GLU A 149 -12.25 18.35 7.89
C GLU A 149 -13.21 17.86 6.82
N ASN A 150 -14.47 17.85 7.23
CA ASN A 150 -15.62 18.07 6.37
C ASN A 150 -15.50 19.43 5.65
N PHE A 151 -14.69 19.53 4.60
CA PHE A 151 -14.67 20.69 3.71
C PHE A 151 -15.43 20.42 2.41
N LEU A 152 -16.73 20.20 2.52
CA LEU A 152 -17.63 20.40 1.38
C LEU A 152 -17.99 21.88 1.23
N LYS A 153 -17.00 22.76 1.11
CA LYS A 153 -17.25 24.08 0.52
C LYS A 153 -16.30 24.47 -0.60
N THR A 154 -14.99 24.20 -0.55
CA THR A 154 -14.13 24.70 -1.63
C THR A 154 -12.93 23.80 -1.90
N LYS A 155 -12.94 23.07 -3.03
CA LYS A 155 -11.79 22.25 -3.46
C LYS A 155 -10.89 23.08 -4.38
N ILE A 156 -10.02 23.87 -3.80
CA ILE A 156 -9.09 24.72 -4.55
C ILE A 156 -8.02 23.84 -5.22
N ARG A 157 -8.05 23.75 -6.55
CA ARG A 157 -7.01 23.10 -7.36
C ARG A 157 -6.24 24.16 -8.14
N PRO A 158 -5.12 24.67 -7.61
CA PRO A 158 -4.31 25.63 -8.34
C PRO A 158 -3.69 24.93 -9.56
N LEU A 159 -4.17 25.25 -10.76
CA LEU A 159 -3.47 24.92 -12.00
C LEU A 159 -2.69 26.16 -12.43
N ILE A 160 -1.37 26.03 -12.51
CA ILE A 160 -0.49 27.11 -12.95
C ILE A 160 -0.17 26.88 -14.42
N THR A 161 -0.66 27.78 -15.28
CA THR A 161 -0.40 27.76 -16.73
C THR A 161 -0.07 29.18 -17.18
N ASN A 162 1.10 29.39 -17.79
CA ASN A 162 1.49 30.67 -18.41
C ASN A 162 1.37 31.90 -17.49
N GLY A 163 1.83 31.79 -16.23
CA GLY A 163 1.73 32.89 -15.27
C GLY A 163 0.30 33.16 -14.78
N ARG A 164 -0.65 32.28 -15.07
CA ARG A 164 -2.01 32.33 -14.55
C ARG A 164 -2.28 31.14 -13.63
N LEU A 165 -2.99 31.42 -12.56
CA LEU A 165 -3.42 30.47 -11.56
C LEU A 165 -4.94 30.29 -11.69
N MET A 166 -5.37 29.11 -12.11
CA MET A 166 -6.78 28.75 -12.15
C MET A 166 -7.20 28.18 -10.80
N LEU A 167 -8.29 28.69 -10.24
CA LEU A 167 -8.92 28.21 -9.04
C LEU A 167 -10.29 27.62 -9.38
N PHE A 168 -10.52 26.39 -8.92
CA PHE A 168 -11.81 25.74 -9.04
C PHE A 168 -12.55 25.87 -7.71
N LEU A 169 -13.26 26.98 -7.53
CA LEU A 169 -14.02 27.26 -6.32
C LEU A 169 -15.48 26.83 -6.53
N LYS A 170 -16.16 26.42 -5.46
CA LYS A 170 -17.58 26.05 -5.53
C LYS A 170 -18.48 27.29 -5.61
N GLU A 171 -18.03 28.38 -4.99
CA GLU A 171 -18.67 29.69 -4.94
C GLU A 171 -17.61 30.74 -5.26
N ASP A 172 -18.00 31.82 -5.96
CA ASP A 172 -17.10 32.91 -6.30
C ASP A 172 -16.80 33.74 -5.03
N PRO A 173 -15.55 33.81 -4.57
CA PRO A 173 -15.20 34.55 -3.37
C PRO A 173 -15.22 36.05 -3.66
N ASP A 174 -15.63 36.83 -2.66
CA ASP A 174 -15.63 38.29 -2.75
C ASP A 174 -14.20 38.83 -2.86
N ARG A 175 -13.28 38.30 -2.03
CA ARG A 175 -11.87 38.70 -2.00
C ARG A 175 -10.93 37.56 -1.68
N LEU A 176 -9.77 37.63 -2.31
CA LEU A 176 -8.71 36.66 -2.18
C LEU A 176 -7.38 37.36 -1.90
N PHE A 177 -6.61 36.80 -0.98
CA PHE A 177 -5.35 37.36 -0.54
C PHE A 177 -4.23 36.36 -0.79
N ILE A 178 -3.16 36.81 -1.44
CA ILE A 178 -1.94 36.02 -1.61
C ILE A 178 -0.89 36.55 -0.63
N TYR A 179 -0.27 35.64 0.11
CA TYR A 179 0.84 35.90 1.02
C TYR A 179 2.09 35.16 0.57
N ASP A 180 3.26 35.75 0.79
CA ASP A 180 4.55 35.10 0.57
C ASP A 180 4.86 34.10 1.69
N LYS A 181 5.98 33.38 1.54
CA LYS A 181 6.44 32.37 2.51
C LYS A 181 6.70 32.88 3.93
N ILE A 182 6.82 34.20 4.12
CA ILE A 182 7.02 34.83 5.44
C ILE A 182 5.77 35.56 5.93
N GLY A 183 4.62 35.35 5.28
CA GLY A 183 3.33 35.89 5.70
C GLY A 183 3.06 37.33 5.28
N ARG A 184 3.89 37.93 4.41
CA ARG A 184 3.61 39.28 3.89
C ARG A 184 2.62 39.20 2.75
N MET A 185 1.64 40.08 2.73
CA MET A 185 0.66 40.16 1.64
C MET A 185 1.36 40.58 0.34
N ALA A 186 1.27 39.72 -0.66
CA ALA A 186 1.83 39.93 -1.98
C ALA A 186 0.79 40.46 -2.99
N LYS A 187 -0.47 40.05 -2.88
CA LYS A 187 -1.53 40.45 -3.82
C LYS A 187 -2.93 40.34 -3.22
N ILE A 188 -3.85 41.16 -3.71
CA ILE A 188 -5.29 41.08 -3.45
C ILE A 188 -6.01 40.91 -4.79
N ILE A 189 -6.96 39.97 -4.86
CA ILE A 189 -7.79 39.74 -6.05
C ILE A 189 -9.25 39.94 -5.65
N ASN A 190 -9.93 40.79 -6.42
CA ASN A 190 -11.36 41.05 -6.26
C ASN A 190 -12.10 40.19 -7.28
N LYS A 191 -12.71 39.09 -6.82
CA LYS A 191 -13.58 38.18 -7.58
C LYS A 191 -12.93 37.48 -8.78
N GLY A 192 -13.29 36.22 -9.01
CA GLY A 192 -12.93 35.45 -10.20
C GLY A 192 -12.05 34.23 -9.95
N ASN A 193 -12.10 33.31 -10.91
CA ASN A 193 -11.48 31.99 -10.85
C ASN A 193 -10.14 31.89 -11.59
N GLU A 194 -9.72 32.97 -12.25
CA GLU A 194 -8.44 33.07 -12.97
C GLU A 194 -7.65 34.23 -12.38
N ILE A 195 -6.48 33.93 -11.85
CA ILE A 195 -5.61 34.89 -11.17
C ILE A 195 -4.34 35.05 -11.98
N ASP A 196 -4.05 36.26 -12.43
CA ASP A 196 -2.74 36.59 -12.96
C ASP A 196 -1.70 36.63 -11.83
N VAL A 197 -0.68 35.78 -11.92
CA VAL A 197 0.46 35.68 -10.99
C VAL A 197 1.78 35.96 -11.71
N SER A 198 1.74 36.56 -12.90
CA SER A 198 2.92 36.89 -13.69
C SER A 198 3.83 37.92 -13.02
N ASP A 199 3.30 38.73 -12.10
CA ASP A 199 4.01 39.69 -11.27
C ASP A 199 4.71 39.07 -10.05
N LEU A 200 4.39 37.82 -9.69
CA LEU A 200 4.99 37.12 -8.55
C LEU A 200 6.26 36.36 -8.95
N ASN A 201 7.29 36.35 -8.10
CA ASN A 201 8.51 35.57 -8.34
C ASN A 201 8.28 34.07 -8.07
N SER A 202 9.11 33.19 -8.65
CA SER A 202 9.08 31.76 -8.30
C SER A 202 9.27 31.56 -6.79
N GLY A 203 8.43 30.75 -6.16
CA GLY A 203 8.44 30.59 -4.71
C GLY A 203 7.20 29.91 -4.13
N VAL A 204 7.17 29.82 -2.81
CA VAL A 204 6.03 29.30 -2.05
C VAL A 204 5.14 30.46 -1.64
N TYR A 205 3.85 30.31 -1.89
CA TYR A 205 2.82 31.29 -1.57
C TYR A 205 1.64 30.62 -0.87
N PHE A 206 0.85 31.45 -0.21
CA PHE A 206 -0.35 31.05 0.51
C PHE A 206 -1.52 31.91 0.08
N PHE A 207 -2.66 31.29 -0.15
CA PHE A 207 -3.89 31.94 -0.56
C PHE A 207 -4.92 31.90 0.55
N LYS A 208 -5.52 33.03 0.90
CA LYS A 208 -6.58 33.12 1.92
C LYS A 208 -7.84 33.74 1.30
N ILE A 209 -8.99 33.11 1.47
CA ILE A 209 -10.30 33.69 1.15
C ILE A 209 -10.69 34.61 2.31
N SER A 210 -11.27 35.79 2.05
CA SER A 210 -11.57 36.80 3.08
C SER A 210 -12.29 36.27 4.31
N ASP A 211 -13.19 35.32 4.10
CA ASP A 211 -14.10 34.81 5.12
C ASP A 211 -13.65 33.44 5.65
N GLU A 212 -12.49 32.94 5.19
CA GLU A 212 -11.92 31.68 5.65
C GLU A 212 -10.73 31.92 6.59
N GLU A 213 -10.68 31.15 7.67
CA GLU A 213 -9.56 31.20 8.62
C GLU A 213 -8.28 30.54 8.07
N ARG A 214 -8.39 29.83 6.95
CA ARG A 214 -7.31 28.99 6.41
C ARG A 214 -6.67 29.59 5.17
N ALA A 215 -5.38 29.25 5.00
CA ALA A 215 -4.62 29.60 3.82
C ALA A 215 -4.16 28.34 3.07
N ILE A 216 -4.25 28.35 1.74
CA ILE A 216 -3.87 27.25 0.86
C ILE A 216 -2.51 27.51 0.26
N LYS A 217 -1.59 26.57 0.44
CA LYS A 217 -0.26 26.63 -0.14
C LYS A 217 -0.29 26.33 -1.65
N PHE A 218 0.42 27.12 -2.42
CA PHE A 218 0.81 26.77 -3.80
C PHE A 218 2.28 27.09 -4.03
N ILE A 219 2.87 26.43 -5.02
CA ILE A 219 4.26 26.65 -5.43
C ILE A 219 4.23 27.23 -6.84
N LEU A 220 4.70 28.46 -6.97
CA LEU A 220 4.87 29.10 -8.27
C LEU A 220 6.25 28.77 -8.81
N ILE A 221 6.28 28.16 -10.00
CA ILE A 221 7.49 27.89 -10.76
C ILE A 221 7.28 28.56 -12.12
N LYS A 222 8.10 29.56 -12.43
CA LYS A 222 8.20 30.18 -13.76
C LYS A 222 9.25 29.46 -14.59
#